data_AF-A0A1T5F3N4-F1
#
_entry.id   AF-A0A1T5F3N4-F1
#
_cell.length_a   1.000
_cell.length_b   1.000
_cell.length_c   1.000
_cell.angle_alpha   90.00
_cell.angle_beta   90.00
_cell.angle_gamma   90.00
#
_symmetry.space_group_name_H-M   'P 1'
#
loop_
_entity.id
_entity.type
_entity.pdbx_description
1 polymer ?
#
loop_
_entity_poly.entity_id
_entity_poly.type
_entity_poly.pdbx_seq_one_letter_code
_entity_poly.pdbx_strand_id
1 'polypeptide(L)'
;MKTKLLISLSVIFTITLNAQVGINTTNPEATLHINGNTKINTVQEITSLSNTKILTYNQTTSEVTKADISLIQAYVNTTITKATSSGSTILSGNLFTGWDRLSFTKDPNFTSNFNETTSTYKVPVAGVYAINFKFRYGTGVQLSLLNFGGTPKIGILKHLTTGGYTEINKKDFSGATLPLVLSLLISDTEINSIHKLNKDDILSFEYYRGGISLNLLTGSVSEISIYKISD
;
A
#
# COMPACT_ATOMS: atom_id res chain seq x y z
N MET A 1 50.41 54.48 -36.32
CA MET A 1 50.58 53.29 -35.45
C MET A 1 49.72 53.36 -34.17
N LYS A 2 49.61 54.52 -33.50
CA LYS A 2 48.85 54.67 -32.24
C LYS A 2 47.35 54.30 -32.33
N THR A 3 46.66 54.66 -33.41
CA THR A 3 45.23 54.38 -33.59
C THR A 3 44.91 52.89 -33.80
N LYS A 4 45.78 52.16 -34.51
CA LYS A 4 45.63 50.71 -34.71
C LYS A 4 45.86 49.92 -33.41
N LEU A 5 46.78 50.40 -32.57
CA LEU A 5 47.03 49.84 -31.23
C LEU A 5 45.83 50.06 -30.29
N LEU A 6 45.26 51.27 -30.29
CA LEU A 6 44.08 51.62 -29.50
C LEU A 6 42.84 50.81 -29.90
N ILE A 7 42.63 50.61 -31.21
CA ILE A 7 41.53 49.78 -31.71
C ILE A 7 41.76 48.31 -31.32
N SER A 8 42.99 47.78 -31.44
CA SER A 8 43.31 46.42 -31.03
C SER A 8 43.11 46.18 -29.53
N LEU A 9 43.45 47.17 -28.70
CA LEU A 9 43.28 47.09 -27.24
C LEU A 9 41.80 47.19 -26.82
N SER A 10 41.00 47.98 -27.55
CA SER A 10 39.56 48.10 -27.34
C SER A 10 38.81 46.80 -27.69
N VAL A 11 39.24 46.11 -28.75
CA VAL A 11 38.68 44.79 -29.14
C VAL A 11 38.94 43.70 -28.09
N ILE A 12 40.07 43.77 -27.37
CA ILE A 12 40.42 42.86 -26.27
C ILE A 12 39.52 43.06 -25.02
N PHE A 13 38.89 44.22 -24.85
CA PHE A 13 37.89 44.44 -23.79
C PHE A 13 36.46 44.03 -24.20
N THR A 14 36.20 43.81 -25.51
CA THR A 14 34.90 43.38 -26.02
C THR A 14 34.76 41.86 -26.15
N ILE A 15 35.85 41.11 -25.99
CA ILE A 15 35.75 39.65 -25.81
C ILE A 15 35.16 39.39 -24.43
N THR A 16 33.95 38.83 -24.41
CA THR A 16 33.34 38.26 -23.20
C THR A 16 34.21 37.11 -22.72
N LEU A 17 35.25 37.43 -21.95
CA LEU A 17 35.97 36.45 -21.17
C LEU A 17 34.97 35.92 -20.15
N ASN A 18 34.43 34.73 -20.41
CA ASN A 18 33.63 34.01 -19.44
C ASN A 18 34.49 33.90 -18.17
N ALA A 19 34.06 34.56 -17.08
CA ALA A 19 34.77 34.49 -15.82
C ALA A 19 34.56 33.10 -15.23
N GLN A 20 35.44 32.17 -15.59
CA GLN A 20 35.46 30.81 -15.06
C GLN A 20 36.51 30.70 -13.96
N VAL A 21 36.16 30.01 -12.88
CA VAL A 21 37.07 29.64 -11.80
C VAL A 21 37.30 28.14 -11.88
N GLY A 22 38.51 27.77 -12.28
CA GLY A 22 38.98 26.38 -12.22
C GLY A 22 39.86 26.15 -10.99
N ILE A 23 39.53 25.15 -10.18
CA ILE A 23 40.40 24.65 -9.11
C ILE A 23 40.86 23.26 -9.52
N ASN A 24 42.19 23.11 -9.67
CA ASN A 24 42.82 21.86 -10.12
C ASN A 24 42.33 21.37 -11.50
N THR A 25 42.01 22.31 -12.40
CA THR A 25 41.63 22.03 -13.80
C THR A 25 42.25 23.07 -14.73
N THR A 26 42.83 22.62 -15.85
CA THR A 26 43.45 23.47 -16.87
C THR A 26 42.45 23.96 -17.93
N ASN A 27 41.27 23.34 -18.00
CA ASN A 27 40.19 23.69 -18.90
C ASN A 27 38.85 23.58 -18.16
N PRO A 28 38.40 24.64 -17.46
CA PRO A 28 37.13 24.63 -16.74
C PRO A 28 35.94 24.41 -17.69
N GLU A 29 35.05 23.48 -17.35
CA GLU A 29 33.88 23.13 -18.18
C GLU A 29 32.59 23.78 -17.65
N ALA A 30 32.67 24.42 -16.47
CA ALA A 30 31.60 25.17 -15.82
C ALA A 30 32.14 26.49 -15.24
N THR A 31 31.26 27.41 -14.84
CA THR A 31 31.65 28.69 -14.20
C THR A 31 32.51 28.47 -12.96
N LEU A 32 32.22 27.42 -12.19
CA LEU A 32 33.09 26.91 -11.12
C LEU A 32 33.30 25.41 -11.36
N HIS A 33 34.53 25.02 -11.70
CA HIS A 33 34.91 23.62 -11.88
C HIS A 33 35.99 23.27 -10.85
N ILE A 34 35.66 22.37 -9.93
CA ILE A 34 36.58 21.86 -8.91
C ILE A 34 36.83 20.39 -9.20
N ASN A 35 38.07 20.04 -9.53
CA ASN A 35 38.50 18.65 -9.62
C ASN A 35 39.09 18.21 -8.26
N GLY A 36 38.21 17.89 -7.32
CA GLY A 36 38.57 17.54 -5.95
C GLY A 36 37.41 17.71 -4.97
N ASN A 37 37.75 17.77 -3.67
CA ASN A 37 36.77 17.90 -2.60
C ASN A 37 36.46 19.37 -2.27
N THR A 38 35.21 19.65 -1.92
CA THR A 38 34.78 20.96 -1.39
C THR A 38 34.44 20.83 0.09
N LYS A 39 35.08 21.66 0.94
CA LYS A 39 34.75 21.77 2.36
C LYS A 39 34.04 23.11 2.63
N ILE A 40 32.86 23.06 3.23
CA ILE A 40 32.09 24.24 3.65
C ILE A 40 32.03 24.24 5.17
N ASN A 41 32.69 25.21 5.83
CA ASN A 41 32.79 25.24 7.29
C ASN A 41 31.48 25.70 7.97
N THR A 42 30.71 26.54 7.29
CA THR A 42 29.48 27.13 7.83
C THR A 42 28.36 27.00 6.79
N VAL A 43 27.27 26.37 7.19
CA VAL A 43 26.01 26.31 6.43
C VAL A 43 24.93 26.80 7.38
N GLN A 44 24.07 27.70 6.90
CA GLN A 44 22.96 28.19 7.70
C GLN A 44 21.92 27.07 7.89
N GLU A 45 21.53 26.82 9.13
CA GLU A 45 20.41 25.93 9.43
C GLU A 45 19.09 26.59 9.02
N ILE A 46 18.22 25.80 8.41
CA ILE A 46 16.85 26.20 8.04
C ILE A 46 15.86 25.38 8.87
N THR A 47 14.77 26.01 9.29
CA THR A 47 13.72 25.36 10.10
C THR A 47 12.51 24.92 9.30
N SER A 48 12.50 25.18 7.98
CA SER A 48 11.43 24.78 7.05
C SER A 48 11.99 24.43 5.69
N LEU A 49 11.42 23.41 5.06
CA LEU A 49 11.76 22.98 3.71
C LEU A 49 10.93 23.70 2.62
N SER A 50 10.03 24.60 3.00
CA SER A 50 9.25 25.41 2.05
C SER A 50 10.19 26.18 1.11
N ASN A 51 9.97 26.04 -0.21
CA ASN A 51 10.79 26.65 -1.26
C ASN A 51 12.26 26.20 -1.33
N THR A 52 12.60 25.03 -0.77
CA THR A 52 13.96 24.47 -0.83
C THR A 52 14.10 23.39 -1.91
N LYS A 53 15.35 23.10 -2.30
CA LYS A 53 15.75 22.01 -3.19
C LYS A 53 16.98 21.32 -2.61
N ILE A 54 17.20 20.06 -2.97
CA ILE A 54 18.40 19.33 -2.60
C ILE A 54 19.44 19.52 -3.69
N LEU A 55 20.71 19.69 -3.30
CA LEU A 55 21.82 19.62 -4.24
C LEU A 55 22.21 18.15 -4.42
N THR A 56 22.32 17.74 -5.68
CA THR A 56 22.61 16.37 -6.11
C THR A 56 23.74 16.40 -7.12
N TYR A 57 24.47 15.29 -7.26
CA TYR A 57 25.54 15.14 -8.24
C TYR A 57 25.02 14.36 -9.45
N ASN A 58 25.10 14.98 -10.63
CA ASN A 58 24.81 14.30 -11.89
C ASN A 58 26.07 13.55 -12.35
N GLN A 59 26.03 12.22 -12.30
CA GLN A 59 27.16 11.37 -12.66
C GLN A 59 27.54 11.45 -14.15
N THR A 60 26.62 11.86 -15.02
CA THR A 60 26.86 11.97 -16.46
C THR A 60 27.58 13.26 -16.81
N THR A 61 27.17 14.39 -16.23
CA THR A 61 27.75 15.71 -16.53
C THR A 61 28.80 16.14 -15.51
N SER A 62 28.95 15.41 -14.41
CA SER A 62 29.74 15.80 -13.24
C SER A 62 29.34 17.14 -12.61
N GLU A 63 28.11 17.60 -12.82
CA GLU A 63 27.63 18.87 -12.29
C GLU A 63 26.79 18.68 -11.03
N VAL A 64 26.77 19.73 -10.19
CA VAL A 64 25.83 19.83 -9.09
C VAL A 64 24.49 20.35 -9.61
N THR A 65 23.44 19.56 -9.48
CA THR A 65 22.07 19.86 -9.93
C THR A 65 21.09 19.97 -8.78
N LYS A 66 19.99 20.69 -8.97
CA LYS A 66 18.90 20.80 -7.98
C LYS A 66 17.90 19.68 -8.19
N ALA A 67 17.55 18.97 -7.12
CA ALA A 67 16.49 17.97 -7.08
C ALA A 67 15.33 18.46 -6.22
N ASP A 68 14.11 18.10 -6.62
CA ASP A 68 12.91 18.39 -5.83
C ASP A 68 12.92 17.59 -4.52
N ILE A 69 12.52 18.22 -3.42
CA ILE A 69 12.42 17.57 -2.10
C ILE A 69 11.42 16.39 -2.12
N SER A 70 10.41 16.44 -2.99
CA SER A 70 9.44 15.36 -3.21
C SER A 70 10.03 14.09 -3.82
N LEU A 71 11.26 14.13 -4.35
CA LEU A 71 11.98 12.93 -4.79
C LEU A 71 12.51 12.11 -3.60
N ILE A 72 12.68 12.74 -2.43
CA ILE A 72 12.91 12.06 -1.16
C ILE A 72 11.56 11.89 -0.47
N GLN A 73 10.64 11.18 -1.12
CA GLN A 73 9.38 10.81 -0.48
C GLN A 73 9.59 9.63 0.45
N ALA A 74 9.19 9.79 1.72
CA ALA A 74 8.95 8.66 2.60
C ALA A 74 7.98 7.72 1.87
N TYR A 75 8.37 6.47 1.68
CA TYR A 75 7.53 5.50 0.99
C TYR A 75 6.27 5.27 1.82
N VAL A 76 5.17 5.92 1.44
CA VAL A 76 3.85 5.68 2.04
C VAL A 76 3.27 4.44 1.37
N ASN A 77 3.04 3.39 2.15
CA ASN A 77 2.38 2.20 1.63
C ASN A 77 0.90 2.50 1.36
N THR A 78 0.57 2.78 0.10
CA THR A 78 -0.79 3.14 -0.35
C THR A 78 -1.70 1.93 -0.54
N THR A 79 -1.24 0.73 -0.19
CA THR A 79 -1.99 -0.51 -0.37
C THR A 79 -2.73 -0.95 0.90
N ILE A 80 -2.49 -0.28 2.03
CA ILE A 80 -3.04 -0.65 3.33
C ILE A 80 -4.54 -0.42 3.34
N THR A 81 -5.28 -1.42 3.77
CA THR A 81 -6.72 -1.32 4.03
C THR A 81 -7.05 -2.08 5.31
N LYS A 82 -7.95 -1.49 6.10
CA LYS A 82 -8.65 -2.16 7.19
C LYS A 82 -10.14 -1.95 7.01
N ALA A 83 -10.93 -3.00 7.19
CA ALA A 83 -12.39 -2.88 7.17
C ALA A 83 -13.01 -3.84 8.20
N THR A 84 -14.17 -3.46 8.73
CA THR A 84 -14.89 -4.25 9.73
C THR A 84 -16.35 -4.43 9.33
N SER A 85 -16.94 -5.51 9.80
CA SER A 85 -18.36 -5.79 9.66
C SER A 85 -18.93 -6.10 11.04
N SER A 86 -20.05 -5.49 11.39
CA SER A 86 -20.75 -5.74 12.65
C SER A 86 -22.24 -5.91 12.39
N GLY A 87 -22.80 -7.05 12.78
CA GLY A 87 -24.20 -7.38 12.54
C GLY A 87 -24.47 -7.83 11.09
N SER A 88 -25.54 -8.63 10.93
CA SER A 88 -25.88 -9.35 9.71
C SER A 88 -26.40 -8.47 8.57
N THR A 89 -25.69 -7.41 8.16
CA THR A 89 -25.90 -6.88 6.81
C THR A 89 -25.13 -7.78 5.84
N ILE A 90 -25.66 -8.98 5.63
CA ILE A 90 -25.30 -9.77 4.46
C ILE A 90 -25.80 -8.96 3.28
N LEU A 91 -24.92 -8.61 2.35
CA LEU A 91 -25.35 -7.98 1.11
C LEU A 91 -26.24 -9.00 0.40
N SER A 92 -27.54 -8.69 0.27
CA SER A 92 -28.52 -9.52 -0.41
C SER A 92 -28.03 -9.86 -1.82
N GLY A 93 -27.58 -11.10 -2.02
CA GLY A 93 -27.05 -11.57 -3.29
C GLY A 93 -25.74 -12.32 -3.08
N ASN A 94 -25.82 -13.64 -3.07
CA ASN A 94 -24.67 -14.52 -3.17
C ASN A 94 -23.94 -14.16 -4.48
N LEU A 95 -22.77 -13.52 -4.39
CA LEU A 95 -21.93 -13.28 -5.56
C LEU A 95 -21.52 -14.60 -6.21
N PHE A 96 -21.34 -15.63 -5.37
CA PHE A 96 -20.95 -16.97 -5.77
C PHE A 96 -21.79 -18.02 -5.04
N THR A 97 -22.11 -19.12 -5.72
CA THR A 97 -22.87 -20.22 -5.12
C THR A 97 -22.14 -20.79 -3.91
N GLY A 98 -22.85 -20.89 -2.78
CA GLY A 98 -22.34 -21.44 -1.52
C GLY A 98 -21.64 -20.42 -0.62
N TRP A 99 -21.21 -19.29 -1.16
CA TRP A 99 -20.56 -18.23 -0.39
C TRP A 99 -21.47 -17.03 -0.21
N ASP A 100 -21.41 -16.49 0.99
CA ASP A 100 -22.16 -15.34 1.41
C ASP A 100 -21.23 -14.17 1.70
N ARG A 101 -21.60 -13.02 1.15
CA ARG A 101 -20.83 -11.80 1.29
C ARG A 101 -21.23 -11.04 2.55
N LEU A 102 -20.22 -10.54 3.24
CA LEU A 102 -20.37 -9.64 4.39
C LEU A 102 -20.28 -8.18 3.91
N SER A 103 -21.13 -7.30 4.46
CA SER A 103 -20.95 -5.86 4.28
C SER A 103 -19.83 -5.37 5.18
N PHE A 104 -18.75 -4.87 4.60
CA PHE A 104 -17.66 -4.25 5.33
C PHE A 104 -17.71 -2.73 5.20
N THR A 105 -17.48 -2.05 6.32
CA THR A 105 -17.20 -0.62 6.39
C THR A 105 -15.70 -0.43 6.53
N LYS A 106 -15.09 0.38 5.67
CA LYS A 106 -13.65 0.64 5.72
C LYS A 106 -13.33 1.61 6.84
N ASP A 107 -12.15 1.46 7.42
CA ASP A 107 -11.61 2.44 8.35
C ASP A 107 -11.12 3.68 7.57
N PRO A 108 -11.59 4.90 7.92
CA PRO A 108 -11.29 6.12 7.17
C PRO A 108 -9.82 6.55 7.23
N ASN A 109 -9.02 5.97 8.13
CA ASN A 109 -7.60 6.31 8.29
C ASN A 109 -6.69 5.60 7.27
N PHE A 110 -7.21 4.63 6.51
CA PHE A 110 -6.41 3.83 5.55
C PHE A 110 -6.79 4.11 4.10
N THR A 111 -5.91 3.69 3.18
CA THR A 111 -6.00 4.01 1.76
C THR A 111 -7.17 3.32 1.05
N SER A 112 -7.68 3.95 -0.01
CA SER A 112 -9.01 3.71 -0.60
C SER A 112 -9.08 2.59 -1.65
N ASN A 113 -8.46 1.43 -1.42
CA ASN A 113 -8.52 0.30 -2.37
C ASN A 113 -9.67 -0.69 -2.06
N PHE A 114 -10.51 -0.35 -1.07
CA PHE A 114 -11.67 -1.13 -0.69
C PHE A 114 -12.96 -0.44 -1.13
N ASN A 115 -13.79 -1.18 -1.85
CA ASN A 115 -15.13 -0.75 -2.24
C ASN A 115 -16.14 -1.32 -1.25
N GLU A 116 -16.75 -0.45 -0.45
CA GLU A 116 -17.71 -0.85 0.60
C GLU A 116 -19.03 -1.37 0.01
N THR A 117 -19.46 -0.80 -1.14
CA THR A 117 -20.67 -1.22 -1.87
C THR A 117 -20.56 -2.66 -2.35
N THR A 118 -19.40 -3.04 -2.87
CA THR A 118 -19.16 -4.41 -3.35
C THR A 118 -18.50 -5.30 -2.28
N SER A 119 -18.02 -4.71 -1.19
CA SER A 119 -17.19 -5.33 -0.15
C SER A 119 -16.00 -6.11 -0.74
N THR A 120 -15.30 -5.46 -1.66
CA THR A 120 -14.13 -6.04 -2.36
C THR A 120 -12.92 -5.14 -2.25
N TYR A 121 -11.73 -5.75 -2.17
CA TYR A 121 -10.46 -5.08 -2.30
C TYR A 121 -9.93 -5.21 -3.74
N LYS A 122 -9.51 -4.09 -4.34
CA LYS A 122 -8.87 -4.07 -5.65
C LYS A 122 -7.37 -3.85 -5.50
N VAL A 123 -6.55 -4.77 -5.99
CA VAL A 123 -5.09 -4.70 -5.87
C VAL A 123 -4.53 -3.54 -6.71
N PRO A 124 -3.93 -2.49 -6.10
CA PRO A 124 -3.50 -1.30 -6.85
C PRO A 124 -2.19 -1.51 -7.62
N VAL A 125 -1.30 -2.38 -7.12
CA VAL A 125 0.05 -2.64 -7.65
C VAL A 125 0.36 -4.12 -7.47
N ALA A 126 1.01 -4.75 -8.44
CA ALA A 126 1.43 -6.15 -8.30
C ALA A 126 2.46 -6.31 -7.16
N GLY A 127 2.44 -7.47 -6.52
CA GLY A 127 3.47 -7.90 -5.57
C GLY A 127 2.96 -8.89 -4.53
N VAL A 128 3.63 -8.95 -3.39
CA VAL A 128 3.33 -9.87 -2.29
C VAL A 128 2.56 -9.13 -1.21
N TYR A 129 1.43 -9.72 -0.79
CA TYR A 129 0.48 -9.14 0.15
C TYR A 129 0.33 -10.02 1.39
N ALA A 130 0.36 -9.39 2.57
CA ALA A 130 -0.13 -9.98 3.79
C ALA A 130 -1.63 -9.72 3.91
N ILE A 131 -2.40 -10.77 4.18
CA ILE A 131 -3.86 -10.72 4.28
C ILE A 131 -4.28 -11.41 5.58
N ASN A 132 -4.94 -10.65 6.45
CA ASN A 132 -5.62 -11.15 7.63
C ASN A 132 -7.13 -11.01 7.43
N PHE A 133 -7.86 -12.09 7.72
CA PHE A 133 -9.31 -12.11 7.73
C PHE A 133 -9.80 -12.89 8.95
N LYS A 134 -10.51 -12.20 9.85
CA LYS A 134 -11.11 -12.77 11.05
C LYS A 134 -12.62 -12.72 10.96
N PHE A 135 -13.27 -13.78 11.43
CA PHE A 135 -14.72 -13.86 11.59
C PHE A 135 -15.06 -14.48 12.94
N ARG A 136 -16.07 -13.92 13.60
CA ARG A 136 -16.63 -14.46 14.85
C ARG A 136 -18.15 -14.44 14.81
N TYR A 137 -18.79 -15.54 15.19
CA TYR A 137 -20.24 -15.61 15.40
C TYR A 137 -20.70 -14.83 16.64
N GLY A 138 -21.95 -14.39 16.63
CA GLY A 138 -22.57 -13.76 17.80
C GLY A 138 -22.62 -14.68 19.03
N THR A 139 -22.79 -14.11 20.22
CA THR A 139 -22.91 -14.87 21.48
C THR A 139 -24.09 -15.83 21.42
N GLY A 140 -23.88 -17.12 21.75
CA GLY A 140 -24.94 -18.11 21.90
C GLY A 140 -25.13 -19.10 20.75
N VAL A 141 -24.28 -19.08 19.72
CA VAL A 141 -24.34 -20.04 18.61
C VAL A 141 -23.61 -21.35 18.99
N GLN A 142 -24.36 -22.36 19.44
CA GLN A 142 -23.80 -23.69 19.69
C GLN A 142 -23.68 -24.46 18.38
N LEU A 143 -22.46 -24.49 17.82
CA LEU A 143 -22.18 -25.24 16.58
C LEU A 143 -22.47 -26.75 16.73
N SER A 144 -22.36 -27.33 17.92
CA SER A 144 -22.56 -28.78 18.15
C SER A 144 -24.01 -29.26 18.07
N LEU A 145 -25.01 -28.36 18.10
CA LEU A 145 -26.43 -28.69 17.99
C LEU A 145 -27.00 -28.49 16.59
N LEU A 146 -26.19 -27.97 15.67
CA LEU A 146 -26.62 -27.70 14.30
C LEU A 146 -26.29 -28.93 13.45
N ASN A 147 -27.34 -29.62 12.98
CA ASN A 147 -27.21 -30.67 11.99
C ASN A 147 -26.77 -30.04 10.66
N PHE A 148 -25.47 -29.87 10.48
CA PHE A 148 -24.91 -29.17 9.34
C PHE A 148 -25.07 -29.99 8.06
N GLY A 149 -25.56 -29.35 6.98
CA GLY A 149 -25.47 -29.89 5.63
C GLY A 149 -24.05 -29.82 5.04
N GLY A 150 -23.12 -29.13 5.73
CA GLY A 150 -21.69 -29.06 5.41
C GLY A 150 -20.90 -28.24 6.44
N THR A 151 -19.56 -28.29 6.44
CA THR A 151 -18.76 -27.59 7.45
C THR A 151 -18.71 -26.07 7.21
N PRO A 152 -19.15 -25.22 8.17
CA PRO A 152 -18.99 -23.77 8.07
C PRO A 152 -17.52 -23.39 7.91
N LYS A 153 -17.25 -22.35 7.12
CA LYS A 153 -15.88 -21.87 6.85
C LYS A 153 -15.86 -20.40 6.45
N ILE A 154 -14.70 -19.78 6.51
CA ILE A 154 -14.41 -18.50 5.88
C ILE A 154 -13.45 -18.68 4.70
N GLY A 155 -13.50 -17.77 3.75
CA GLY A 155 -12.71 -17.82 2.53
C GLY A 155 -12.28 -16.45 2.05
N ILE A 156 -11.08 -16.41 1.47
CA ILE A 156 -10.59 -15.30 0.68
C ILE A 156 -10.68 -15.75 -0.78
N LEU A 157 -11.53 -15.06 -1.54
CA LEU A 157 -11.82 -15.41 -2.92
C LEU A 157 -11.21 -14.35 -3.83
N LYS A 158 -10.56 -14.80 -4.92
CA LYS A 158 -10.14 -13.94 -6.01
C LYS A 158 -11.10 -14.08 -7.17
N HIS A 159 -11.61 -12.97 -7.67
CA HIS A 159 -12.60 -12.96 -8.75
C HIS A 159 -11.93 -13.26 -10.09
N LEU A 160 -12.62 -14.03 -10.94
CA LEU A 160 -12.17 -14.32 -12.30
C LEU A 160 -12.78 -13.31 -13.27
N THR A 161 -12.01 -12.90 -14.27
CA THR A 161 -12.47 -11.99 -15.33
C THR A 161 -13.59 -12.58 -16.18
N THR A 162 -13.68 -13.92 -16.25
CA THR A 162 -14.73 -14.67 -16.96
C THR A 162 -16.02 -14.83 -16.15
N GLY A 163 -16.09 -14.27 -14.95
CA GLY A 163 -17.10 -14.61 -13.95
C GLY A 163 -16.69 -15.86 -13.17
N GLY A 164 -17.04 -15.89 -11.88
CA GLY A 164 -16.62 -16.91 -10.93
C GLY A 164 -15.43 -16.48 -10.07
N TYR A 165 -14.82 -17.44 -9.37
CA TYR A 165 -13.80 -17.18 -8.37
C TYR A 165 -12.79 -18.32 -8.27
N THR A 166 -11.62 -18.01 -7.69
CA THR A 166 -10.68 -18.98 -7.15
C THR A 166 -10.53 -18.77 -5.65
N GLU A 167 -10.60 -19.83 -4.86
CA GLU A 167 -10.30 -19.80 -3.42
C GLU A 167 -8.79 -19.66 -3.24
N ILE A 168 -8.31 -18.47 -2.86
CA ILE A 168 -6.88 -18.30 -2.57
C ILE A 168 -6.52 -18.75 -1.15
N ASN A 169 -7.50 -18.72 -0.24
CA ASN A 169 -7.38 -19.30 1.10
C ASN A 169 -8.75 -19.61 1.69
N LYS A 170 -8.83 -20.60 2.58
CA LYS A 170 -10.04 -20.93 3.35
C LYS A 170 -9.70 -21.56 4.70
N LYS A 171 -10.59 -21.37 5.66
CA LYS A 171 -10.46 -21.96 6.99
C LYS A 171 -11.81 -22.39 7.54
N ASP A 172 -11.90 -23.65 7.93
CA ASP A 172 -13.09 -24.20 8.59
C ASP A 172 -13.17 -23.69 10.03
N PHE A 173 -14.39 -23.57 10.57
CA PHE A 173 -14.58 -23.31 11.99
C PHE A 173 -14.30 -24.58 12.80
N SER A 174 -13.52 -24.46 13.87
CA SER A 174 -13.31 -25.53 14.85
C SER A 174 -14.05 -25.21 16.15
N GLY A 175 -15.02 -26.04 16.55
CA GLY A 175 -15.67 -25.95 17.85
C GLY A 175 -15.25 -27.11 18.76
N ALA A 176 -14.82 -26.83 19.99
CA ALA A 176 -14.55 -27.85 21.00
C ALA A 176 -15.82 -28.11 21.83
N THR A 177 -16.36 -29.33 21.83
CA THR A 177 -17.48 -29.70 22.71
C THR A 177 -16.98 -29.99 24.12
N LEU A 178 -17.41 -29.21 25.11
CA LEU A 178 -17.23 -29.56 26.52
C LEU A 178 -18.52 -30.21 27.03
N PRO A 179 -18.50 -31.50 27.41
CA PRO A 179 -19.66 -32.11 28.02
C PRO A 179 -19.86 -31.54 29.42
N LEU A 180 -21.09 -31.13 29.73
CA LEU A 180 -21.66 -30.94 31.09
C LEU A 180 -21.57 -29.57 31.81
N VAL A 181 -21.23 -28.46 31.16
CA VAL A 181 -21.39 -27.11 31.74
C VAL A 181 -21.90 -26.16 30.64
N LEU A 182 -22.80 -25.20 30.95
CA LEU A 182 -23.33 -24.19 30.01
C LEU A 182 -22.23 -23.66 29.06
N SER A 183 -22.09 -24.30 27.89
CA SER A 183 -20.97 -24.05 27.00
C SER A 183 -21.34 -22.90 26.07
N LEU A 184 -20.87 -21.70 26.42
CA LEU A 184 -20.86 -20.54 25.55
C LEU A 184 -19.82 -20.78 24.45
N LEU A 185 -20.21 -21.47 23.38
CA LEU A 185 -19.32 -21.75 22.25
C LEU A 185 -19.17 -20.47 21.40
N ILE A 186 -18.23 -19.61 21.76
CA ILE A 186 -17.74 -18.56 20.85
C ILE A 186 -16.96 -19.29 19.75
N SER A 187 -17.46 -19.29 18.53
CA SER A 187 -16.72 -19.76 17.36
C SER A 187 -16.16 -18.56 16.61
N ASP A 188 -14.86 -18.30 16.80
CA ASP A 188 -14.07 -17.44 15.93
C ASP A 188 -13.13 -18.28 15.07
N THR A 189 -12.75 -17.70 13.94
CA THR A 189 -11.76 -18.28 13.03
C THR A 189 -11.03 -17.14 12.34
N GLU A 190 -9.79 -17.39 11.96
CA GLU A 190 -8.96 -16.41 11.27
C GLU A 190 -8.08 -17.07 10.21
N ILE A 191 -7.84 -16.31 9.15
CA ILE A 191 -6.86 -16.59 8.11
C ILE A 191 -5.76 -15.53 8.25
N ASN A 192 -4.52 -15.97 8.44
CA ASN A 192 -3.30 -15.17 8.38
C ASN A 192 -2.44 -15.72 7.25
N SER A 193 -2.31 -14.99 6.15
CA SER A 193 -1.74 -15.54 4.93
C SER A 193 -0.97 -14.53 4.10
N ILE A 194 -0.07 -15.04 3.26
CA ILE A 194 0.74 -14.24 2.34
C ILE A 194 0.51 -14.75 0.93
N HIS A 195 0.17 -13.86 0.01
CA HIS A 195 -0.17 -14.20 -1.37
C HIS A 195 0.48 -13.24 -2.38
N LYS A 196 0.92 -13.79 -3.53
CA LYS A 196 1.32 -12.99 -4.68
C LYS A 196 0.08 -12.61 -5.49
N LEU A 197 -0.10 -11.31 -5.71
CA LEU A 197 -1.25 -10.75 -6.41
C LEU A 197 -0.79 -9.87 -7.57
N ASN A 198 -1.60 -9.84 -8.63
CA ASN A 198 -1.38 -8.97 -9.76
C ASN A 198 -2.16 -7.68 -9.59
N LYS A 199 -1.70 -6.62 -10.25
CA LYS A 199 -2.45 -5.37 -10.36
C LYS A 199 -3.85 -5.66 -10.92
N ASP A 200 -4.85 -5.00 -10.36
CA ASP A 200 -6.26 -5.10 -10.71
C ASP A 200 -6.95 -6.43 -10.32
N ASP A 201 -6.26 -7.36 -9.65
CA ASP A 201 -6.92 -8.50 -9.00
C ASP A 201 -7.98 -7.98 -8.01
N ILE A 202 -9.15 -8.63 -7.98
CA ILE A 202 -10.26 -8.28 -7.07
C ILE A 202 -10.43 -9.41 -6.07
N LEU A 203 -10.39 -9.06 -4.78
CA LEU A 203 -10.58 -9.98 -3.67
C LEU A 203 -11.90 -9.71 -2.94
N SER A 204 -12.57 -10.78 -2.51
CA SER A 204 -13.68 -10.73 -1.55
C SER A 204 -13.41 -11.64 -0.35
N PHE A 205 -14.08 -11.29 0.76
CA PHE A 205 -13.97 -11.97 2.04
C PHE A 205 -15.35 -12.49 2.40
N GLU A 206 -15.49 -13.80 2.33
CA GLU A 206 -16.79 -14.46 2.30
C GLU A 206 -16.87 -15.55 3.37
N TYR A 207 -18.09 -15.87 3.78
CA TYR A 207 -18.35 -16.96 4.70
C TYR A 207 -19.25 -17.99 4.02
N TYR A 208 -19.07 -19.25 4.38
CA TYR A 208 -19.84 -20.37 3.88
C TYR A 208 -20.67 -20.92 5.03
N ARG A 209 -22.00 -20.91 4.89
CA ARG A 209 -22.94 -21.25 5.97
C ARG A 209 -22.86 -22.69 6.43
N GLY A 210 -22.59 -23.65 5.56
CA GLY A 210 -22.66 -25.07 5.94
C GLY A 210 -24.04 -25.54 6.45
N GLY A 211 -25.12 -24.79 6.14
CA GLY A 211 -26.45 -25.03 6.69
C GLY A 211 -26.81 -24.24 7.96
N ILE A 212 -25.96 -23.31 8.41
CA ILE A 212 -26.30 -22.36 9.49
C ILE A 212 -27.44 -21.44 9.07
N SER A 213 -28.45 -21.30 9.94
CA SER A 213 -29.54 -20.34 9.77
C SER A 213 -29.06 -18.90 9.89
N LEU A 214 -29.54 -18.03 9.01
CA LEU A 214 -29.25 -16.59 8.96
C LEU A 214 -29.43 -15.86 10.30
N ASN A 215 -30.38 -16.33 11.11
CA ASN A 215 -30.71 -15.71 12.39
C ASN A 215 -29.55 -15.81 13.41
N LEU A 216 -28.65 -16.78 13.24
CA LEU A 216 -27.48 -16.99 14.09
C LEU A 216 -26.30 -16.08 13.73
N LEU A 217 -26.38 -15.35 12.61
CA LEU A 217 -25.39 -14.33 12.25
C LEU A 217 -25.64 -13.02 13.01
N THR A 218 -26.77 -12.89 13.70
CA THR A 218 -27.10 -11.69 14.48
C THR A 218 -26.02 -11.45 15.53
N GLY A 219 -25.27 -10.35 15.37
CA GLY A 219 -24.12 -10.03 16.24
C GLY A 219 -22.77 -10.62 15.81
N SER A 220 -22.65 -11.17 14.59
CA SER A 220 -21.35 -11.55 14.03
C SER A 220 -20.46 -10.32 13.85
N VAL A 221 -19.15 -10.52 14.04
CA VAL A 221 -18.13 -9.49 13.83
C VAL A 221 -17.06 -10.05 12.90
N SER A 222 -16.66 -9.26 11.92
CA SER A 222 -15.55 -9.59 11.02
C SER A 222 -14.58 -8.44 10.88
N GLU A 223 -13.32 -8.77 10.65
CA GLU A 223 -12.24 -7.82 10.45
C GLU A 223 -11.36 -8.30 9.30
N ILE A 224 -10.98 -7.36 8.44
CA ILE A 224 -9.98 -7.59 7.39
C ILE A 224 -8.85 -6.58 7.55
N SER A 225 -7.62 -7.04 7.31
CA SER A 225 -6.50 -6.15 7.03
C SER A 225 -5.66 -6.71 5.89
N ILE A 226 -5.27 -5.83 4.97
CA ILE A 226 -4.49 -6.19 3.79
C ILE A 226 -3.48 -5.10 3.49
N TYR A 227 -2.24 -5.50 3.21
CA TYR A 227 -1.17 -4.59 2.82
C TYR A 227 -0.07 -5.34 2.05
N LYS A 228 0.53 -4.64 1.09
CA LYS A 228 1.70 -5.10 0.35
C LYS A 228 2.92 -5.09 1.26
N ILE A 229 3.69 -6.18 1.23
CA ILE A 229 4.92 -6.36 2.01
C ILE A 229 6.16 -6.46 1.14
N SER A 230 6.02 -6.76 -0.16
CA SER A 230 7.14 -6.85 -1.10
C SER A 230 6.66 -6.65 -2.53
N ASP A 231 7.57 -6.20 -3.41
CA ASP A 231 7.35 -6.11 -4.86
C ASP A 231 7.36 -7.48 -5.55
#